data_AF-A0A949GQF2-F1
#
_entry.id   AF-A0A949GQF2-F1
#
_cell.length_a   1.000
_cell.length_b   1.000
_cell.length_c   1.000
_cell.angle_alpha   90.00
_cell.angle_beta   90.00
_cell.angle_gamma   90.00
#
_symmetry.space_group_name_H-M   'P 1'
#
loop_
_entity.id
_entity.type
_entity.pdbx_description
1 polymer ?
#
loop_
_entity_poly.entity_id
_entity_poly.type
_entity_poly.pdbx_seq_one_letter_code
_entity_poly.pdbx_strand_id
1 'polypeptide(L)'
;MRSLIICMTTAASMLLTANIEANARALTSQVTELDHIFRVRPEYPVPDDPNILFYIERSVNSNTVVYAAHFDSNGHVDWNSPVDAYWRWYNVDGHRKPLNFIERMMAYGVKAVVHGPDGTTTFKVAALPERKLVLDLDSHGHP
;
A
#
# COMPACT_ATOMS: atom_id res chain seq x y z
N MET A 1 -34.76 -26.91 86.14
CA MET A 1 -34.16 -28.11 85.50
C MET A 1 -34.92 -28.38 84.21
N ARG A 2 -34.33 -27.96 83.08
CA ARG A 2 -34.61 -28.28 81.65
C ARG A 2 -34.20 -27.06 80.81
N SER A 3 -33.03 -27.18 80.19
CA SER A 3 -32.44 -26.19 79.29
C SER A 3 -33.10 -26.22 77.92
N LEU A 4 -33.28 -25.06 77.29
CA LEU A 4 -33.24 -24.93 75.83
C LEU A 4 -32.78 -23.52 75.46
N ILE A 5 -31.68 -23.46 74.71
CA ILE A 5 -31.01 -22.26 74.22
C ILE A 5 -31.59 -21.93 72.84
N ILE A 6 -31.42 -20.66 72.44
CA ILE A 6 -31.35 -20.11 71.07
C ILE A 6 -32.60 -19.34 70.64
N CYS A 7 -32.49 -18.01 70.54
CA CYS A 7 -32.84 -17.25 69.33
C CYS A 7 -32.58 -15.74 69.56
N MET A 8 -31.62 -15.14 68.83
CA MET A 8 -31.68 -13.79 68.25
C MET A 8 -30.26 -13.33 67.83
N THR A 9 -29.90 -13.58 66.57
CA THR A 9 -29.81 -12.57 65.48
C THR A 9 -28.48 -11.83 65.43
N THR A 10 -27.52 -12.37 64.68
CA THR A 10 -26.51 -11.57 63.99
C THR A 10 -26.83 -11.58 62.50
N ALA A 11 -27.27 -10.42 62.01
CA ALA A 11 -27.46 -10.16 60.59
C ALA A 11 -26.10 -10.15 59.89
N ALA A 12 -25.74 -11.26 59.25
CA ALA A 12 -24.66 -11.30 58.28
C ALA A 12 -25.26 -10.91 56.92
N SER A 13 -25.11 -9.64 56.55
CA SER A 13 -25.39 -9.14 55.21
C SER A 13 -24.42 -9.80 54.23
N MET A 14 -24.84 -10.90 53.62
CA MET A 14 -24.07 -11.62 52.61
C MET A 14 -24.46 -11.04 51.24
N LEU A 15 -23.74 -10.00 50.80
CA LEU A 15 -23.80 -9.54 49.42
C LEU A 15 -23.21 -10.66 48.54
N LEU A 16 -24.07 -11.44 47.89
CA LEU A 16 -23.65 -12.45 46.93
C LEU A 16 -23.21 -11.74 45.64
N THR A 17 -21.93 -11.43 45.52
CA THR A 17 -21.34 -11.04 44.22
C THR A 17 -21.32 -12.29 43.34
N ALA A 18 -22.31 -12.41 42.45
CA ALA A 18 -22.23 -13.41 41.39
C ALA A 18 -21.08 -13.00 40.45
N ASN A 19 -19.95 -13.71 40.53
CA ASN A 19 -18.89 -13.60 39.54
C ASN A 19 -19.39 -14.21 38.23
N ILE A 20 -20.02 -13.38 37.40
CA ILE A 20 -20.22 -13.71 36.00
C ILE A 20 -18.86 -13.52 35.34
N GLU A 21 -18.12 -14.62 35.13
CA GLU A 21 -16.87 -14.57 34.38
C GLU A 21 -17.17 -14.06 32.97
N ALA A 22 -16.57 -12.93 32.61
CA ALA A 22 -16.62 -12.41 31.26
C ALA A 22 -15.94 -13.43 30.34
N ASN A 23 -16.72 -14.12 29.51
CA ASN A 23 -16.23 -15.10 28.53
C ASN A 23 -15.52 -14.36 27.39
N ALA A 24 -14.30 -13.87 27.66
CA ALA A 24 -13.45 -13.25 26.66
C ALA A 24 -12.94 -14.33 25.71
N ARG A 25 -13.50 -14.40 24.49
CA ARG A 25 -12.94 -15.24 23.43
C ARG A 25 -11.55 -14.70 23.08
N ALA A 26 -10.52 -15.50 23.30
CA ALA A 26 -9.19 -15.20 22.80
C ALA A 26 -9.23 -15.18 21.26
N LEU A 27 -9.02 -14.00 20.68
CA LEU A 27 -8.84 -13.86 19.24
C LEU A 27 -7.42 -14.30 18.89
N THR A 28 -7.24 -15.57 18.56
CA THR A 28 -5.96 -16.07 18.04
C THR A 28 -5.87 -15.77 16.54
N SER A 29 -4.89 -14.95 16.13
CA SER A 29 -4.55 -14.76 14.72
C SER A 29 -3.54 -15.80 14.27
N GLN A 30 -3.63 -16.22 13.00
CA GLN A 30 -2.57 -16.95 12.32
C GLN A 30 -1.85 -15.98 11.38
N VAL A 31 -0.52 -15.98 11.43
CA VAL A 31 0.33 -15.23 10.50
C VAL A 31 0.95 -16.24 9.55
N THR A 32 0.66 -16.10 8.26
CA THR A 32 1.33 -16.86 7.20
C THR A 32 2.33 -15.94 6.52
N GLU A 33 3.60 -16.34 6.52
CA GLU A 33 4.64 -15.62 5.79
C GLU A 33 4.67 -16.16 4.35
N LEU A 34 4.62 -15.25 3.38
CA LEU A 34 4.71 -15.57 1.95
C LEU A 34 6.10 -15.19 1.45
N ASP A 35 6.68 -16.04 0.61
CA ASP A 35 7.96 -15.80 -0.07
C ASP A 35 7.84 -14.90 -1.31
N HIS A 36 6.62 -14.50 -1.66
CA HIS A 36 6.33 -13.64 -2.81
C HIS A 36 5.21 -12.64 -2.48
N ILE A 37 5.16 -11.57 -3.26
CA ILE A 37 4.05 -10.61 -3.19
C ILE A 37 2.80 -11.30 -3.73
N PHE A 38 1.79 -11.48 -2.87
CA PHE A 38 0.51 -12.02 -3.28
C PHE A 38 -0.17 -11.11 -4.31
N ARG A 39 -0.52 -11.66 -5.47
CA ARG A 39 -1.29 -10.94 -6.49
C ARG A 39 -2.78 -11.09 -6.21
N VAL A 40 -3.43 -9.97 -5.89
CA VAL A 40 -4.88 -9.91 -5.61
C VAL A 40 -5.70 -10.29 -6.85
N ARG A 41 -5.21 -9.99 -8.05
CA ARG A 41 -5.85 -10.28 -9.34
C ARG A 41 -4.89 -10.95 -10.30
N PRO A 42 -4.63 -12.26 -10.17
CA PRO A 42 -3.66 -12.96 -11.01
C PRO A 42 -4.03 -12.98 -12.50
N GLU A 43 -5.31 -12.76 -12.83
CA GLU A 43 -5.83 -12.67 -14.19
C GLU A 43 -5.49 -11.35 -14.90
N TYR A 44 -5.03 -10.33 -14.17
CA TYR A 44 -4.63 -9.05 -14.77
C TYR A 44 -3.24 -9.16 -15.43
N PRO A 45 -3.05 -8.55 -16.61
CA PRO A 45 -1.74 -8.49 -17.24
C PRO A 45 -0.74 -7.69 -16.41
N VAL A 46 0.50 -8.18 -16.39
CA VAL A 46 1.64 -7.44 -15.84
C VAL A 46 2.27 -6.63 -16.97
N PRO A 47 2.52 -5.33 -16.81
CA PRO A 47 3.18 -4.54 -17.82
C PRO A 47 4.62 -5.00 -18.04
N ASP A 48 4.99 -5.11 -19.32
CA ASP A 48 6.30 -5.52 -19.83
C ASP A 48 6.99 -4.37 -20.60
N ASP A 49 6.54 -3.13 -20.37
CA ASP A 49 7.19 -1.92 -20.85
C ASP A 49 8.67 -1.86 -20.43
N PRO A 50 9.54 -1.24 -21.26
CA PRO A 50 10.91 -0.98 -20.86
C PRO A 50 10.97 -0.01 -19.67
N ASN A 51 11.97 -0.21 -18.81
CA ASN A 51 12.34 0.72 -17.73
C ASN A 51 11.22 0.98 -16.70
N ILE A 52 10.31 0.03 -16.50
CA ILE A 52 9.28 0.13 -15.46
C ILE A 52 9.94 0.23 -14.08
N LEU A 53 9.51 1.22 -13.32
CA LEU A 53 9.85 1.37 -11.90
C LEU A 53 8.84 0.63 -11.03
N PHE A 54 7.56 0.88 -11.30
CA PHE A 54 6.42 0.23 -10.65
C PHE A 54 5.16 0.52 -11.44
N TYR A 55 4.06 -0.11 -11.04
CA TYR A 55 2.75 0.13 -11.62
C TYR A 55 1.65 0.05 -10.55
N ILE A 56 0.49 0.61 -10.87
CA ILE A 56 -0.69 0.62 -10.00
C ILE A 56 -1.84 -0.07 -10.72
N GLU A 57 -2.25 -1.21 -10.18
CA GLU A 57 -3.50 -1.89 -10.53
C GLU A 57 -4.66 -1.33 -9.73
N ARG A 58 -5.85 -1.32 -10.33
CA ARG A 58 -7.08 -0.83 -9.69
C ARG A 58 -8.10 -1.95 -9.56
N SER A 59 -8.97 -1.84 -8.57
CA SER A 59 -10.05 -2.82 -8.38
C SER A 59 -11.11 -2.79 -9.48
N VAL A 60 -11.26 -1.66 -10.17
CA VAL A 60 -12.37 -1.36 -11.11
C VAL A 60 -12.26 -2.12 -12.42
N ASN A 61 -11.07 -2.23 -13.00
CA ASN A 61 -10.79 -2.96 -14.24
C ASN A 61 -9.30 -3.27 -14.36
N SER A 62 -8.90 -3.95 -15.44
CA SER A 62 -7.52 -4.35 -15.72
C SER A 62 -6.61 -3.21 -16.18
N ASN A 63 -7.10 -1.97 -16.32
CA ASN A 63 -6.24 -0.87 -16.75
C ASN A 63 -5.25 -0.52 -15.65
N THR A 64 -3.99 -0.40 -16.06
CA THR A 64 -2.86 -0.25 -15.16
C THR A 64 -2.18 1.09 -15.42
N VAL A 65 -1.86 1.83 -14.36
CA VAL A 65 -0.97 3.00 -14.47
C VAL A 65 0.45 2.51 -14.35
N VAL A 66 1.28 2.78 -15.35
CA VAL A 66 2.69 2.39 -15.37
C VAL A 66 3.54 3.62 -15.12
N TYR A 67 4.56 3.47 -14.27
CA TYR A 67 5.61 4.46 -14.03
C TYR A 67 6.92 3.89 -14.55
N ALA A 68 7.57 4.59 -15.47
CA ALA A 68 8.81 4.14 -16.09
C ALA A 68 9.85 5.27 -16.09
N ALA A 69 11.13 4.93 -15.97
CA ALA A 69 12.22 5.88 -16.19
C ALA A 69 12.24 6.30 -17.67
N HIS A 70 12.38 7.60 -17.89
CA HIS A 70 12.42 8.19 -19.22
C HIS A 70 13.87 8.49 -19.60
N PHE A 71 14.27 7.95 -20.74
CA PHE A 71 15.61 8.13 -21.29
C PHE A 71 15.54 8.99 -22.55
N ASP A 72 16.56 9.82 -22.75
CA ASP A 72 16.75 10.62 -23.94
C ASP A 72 17.22 9.76 -25.13
N SER A 73 17.38 10.37 -26.29
CA SER A 73 17.85 9.67 -27.50
C SER A 73 19.28 9.13 -27.40
N ASN A 74 20.03 9.55 -26.38
CA ASN A 74 21.41 9.13 -26.15
C ASN A 74 21.51 8.02 -25.08
N GLY A 75 20.38 7.59 -24.51
CA GLY A 75 20.33 6.56 -23.48
C GLY A 75 20.66 7.08 -22.07
N HIS A 76 20.66 8.39 -21.85
CA HIS A 76 20.75 8.97 -20.52
C HIS A 76 19.36 9.28 -19.97
N VAL A 77 19.19 9.32 -18.65
CA VAL A 77 17.92 9.76 -18.05
C VAL A 77 17.61 11.19 -18.50
N ASP A 78 16.40 11.41 -19.01
CA ASP A 78 15.93 12.73 -19.37
C ASP A 78 15.63 13.55 -18.11
N TRP A 79 16.58 14.38 -17.70
CA TRP A 79 16.48 15.18 -16.48
C TRP A 79 15.33 16.20 -16.49
N ASN A 80 14.75 16.53 -17.65
CA ASN A 80 13.58 17.40 -17.70
C ASN A 80 12.30 16.66 -17.31
N SER A 81 12.24 15.35 -17.57
CA SER A 81 11.08 14.51 -17.27
C SER A 81 11.55 13.08 -16.98
N PRO A 82 12.24 12.83 -15.86
CA PRO A 82 12.99 11.59 -15.63
C PRO A 82 12.12 10.36 -15.37
N VAL A 83 10.84 10.57 -15.05
CA VAL A 83 9.86 9.51 -14.84
C VAL A 83 8.60 9.88 -15.61
N ASP A 84 8.14 8.97 -16.45
CA ASP A 84 6.87 9.11 -17.15
C ASP A 84 5.80 8.22 -16.50
N ALA A 85 4.56 8.72 -16.50
CA ALA A 85 3.39 8.02 -15.99
C ALA A 85 2.31 7.99 -17.06
N TYR A 86 1.81 6.79 -17.37
CA TYR A 86 0.82 6.58 -18.42
C TYR A 86 -0.07 5.38 -18.12
N TRP A 87 -1.18 5.28 -18.84
CA TRP A 87 -2.06 4.12 -18.78
C TRP A 87 -1.62 3.04 -19.76
N ARG A 88 -1.79 1.79 -19.35
CA ARG A 88 -1.98 0.62 -20.21
C ARG A 88 -3.45 0.21 -20.19
N TRP A 89 -4.11 0.30 -21.34
CA TRP A 89 -5.55 0.03 -21.49
C TRP A 89 -5.84 -1.46 -21.73
N TYR A 90 -5.45 -2.31 -20.78
CA TYR A 90 -5.61 -3.77 -20.90
C TYR A 90 -7.07 -4.24 -21.01
N ASN A 91 -8.05 -3.40 -20.64
CA ASN A 91 -9.45 -3.74 -20.84
C ASN A 91 -9.93 -3.58 -22.30
N VAL A 92 -9.09 -3.05 -23.19
CA VAL A 92 -9.38 -2.91 -24.62
C VAL A 92 -8.40 -3.74 -25.44
N ASP A 93 -7.13 -3.34 -25.49
CA ASP A 93 -6.10 -3.92 -26.35
C ASP A 93 -4.67 -3.78 -25.75
N GLY A 94 -4.53 -3.18 -24.56
CA GLY A 94 -3.24 -2.94 -23.90
C GLY A 94 -2.46 -1.73 -24.42
N HIS A 95 -3.04 -0.89 -25.27
CA HIS A 95 -2.32 0.28 -25.80
C HIS A 95 -1.90 1.25 -24.69
N ARG A 96 -0.80 1.96 -24.94
CA ARG A 96 -0.31 3.04 -24.07
C ARG A 96 -1.15 4.28 -24.32
N LYS A 97 -1.67 4.88 -23.26
CA LYS A 97 -2.44 6.12 -23.32
C LYS A 97 -1.90 7.14 -22.33
N PRO A 98 -1.67 8.40 -22.72
CA PRO A 98 -1.23 9.43 -21.79
C PRO A 98 -2.31 9.75 -20.74
N LEU A 99 -1.85 10.16 -19.56
CA LEU A 99 -2.70 10.74 -18.52
C LEU A 99 -3.32 12.04 -19.02
N ASN A 100 -4.62 12.20 -18.77
CA ASN A 100 -5.26 13.50 -19.01
C ASN A 100 -4.79 14.55 -17.98
N PHE A 101 -5.19 15.80 -18.19
CA PHE A 101 -4.77 16.91 -17.32
C PHE A 101 -5.11 16.69 -15.83
N ILE A 102 -6.34 16.26 -15.53
CA ILE A 102 -6.79 16.05 -14.15
C ILE A 102 -6.08 14.87 -13.50
N GLU A 103 -5.95 13.75 -14.21
CA GLU A 103 -5.22 12.57 -13.75
C GLU A 103 -3.77 12.91 -13.42
N ARG A 104 -3.11 13.69 -14.28
CA ARG A 104 -1.73 14.12 -14.08
C ARG A 104 -1.59 15.08 -12.90
N MET A 105 -2.52 16.00 -12.71
CA MET A 105 -2.41 17.00 -11.63
C MET A 105 -2.81 16.47 -10.25
N MET A 106 -3.80 15.58 -10.19
CA MET A 106 -4.46 15.22 -8.92
C MET A 106 -4.20 13.79 -8.47
N ALA A 107 -3.92 12.87 -9.39
CA ALA A 107 -3.88 11.45 -9.09
C ALA A 107 -2.50 10.85 -9.40
N TYR A 108 -2.27 10.54 -10.68
CA TYR A 108 -1.21 9.65 -11.12
C TYR A 108 0.04 10.36 -11.60
N GLY A 109 0.00 11.68 -11.83
CA GLY A 109 1.18 12.37 -12.37
C GLY A 109 2.37 12.38 -11.41
N VAL A 110 3.52 12.71 -11.95
CA VAL A 110 4.80 12.71 -11.23
C VAL A 110 5.31 14.13 -11.05
N LYS A 111 5.88 14.40 -9.88
CA LYS A 111 6.70 15.59 -9.61
C LYS A 111 8.10 15.12 -9.26
N ALA A 112 9.07 15.41 -10.13
CA ALA A 112 10.46 15.02 -9.95
C ALA A 112 11.35 16.23 -9.64
N VAL A 113 12.41 15.98 -8.89
CA VAL A 113 13.48 16.93 -8.55
C VAL A 113 14.80 16.20 -8.74
N VAL A 114 15.67 16.75 -9.59
CA VAL A 114 17.02 16.25 -9.85
C VAL A 114 17.98 16.92 -8.87
N HIS A 115 18.81 16.15 -8.18
CA HIS A 115 19.76 16.64 -7.20
C HIS A 115 21.19 16.53 -7.74
N GLY A 116 21.83 17.68 -7.94
CA GLY A 116 23.26 17.77 -8.30
C GLY A 116 23.62 17.26 -9.70
N PRO A 117 24.90 17.36 -10.08
CA PRO A 117 25.41 16.87 -11.36
C PRO A 117 25.48 15.33 -11.44
N ASP A 118 25.45 14.65 -10.29
CA ASP A 118 25.56 13.19 -10.16
C ASP A 118 24.24 12.46 -10.47
N GLY A 119 23.15 13.20 -10.67
CA GLY A 119 21.90 12.68 -11.26
C GLY A 119 20.92 12.03 -10.28
N THR A 120 21.17 12.02 -8.97
CA THR A 120 20.20 11.45 -8.01
C THR A 120 18.86 12.16 -8.15
N THR A 121 17.85 11.42 -8.61
CA THR A 121 16.53 11.98 -8.87
C THR A 121 15.57 11.51 -7.82
N THR A 122 14.79 12.43 -7.28
CA THR A 122 13.72 12.08 -6.36
C THR A 122 12.40 12.48 -6.95
N PHE A 123 11.38 11.65 -6.80
CA PHE A 123 10.07 11.95 -7.34
C PHE A 123 8.96 11.54 -6.40
N LYS A 124 7.77 12.08 -6.66
CA LYS A 124 6.56 11.85 -5.89
C LYS A 124 5.39 11.66 -6.85
N VAL A 125 4.46 10.77 -6.49
CA VAL A 125 3.17 10.65 -7.18
C VAL A 125 2.23 11.75 -6.66
N ALA A 126 1.45 12.37 -7.54
CA ALA A 126 0.60 13.50 -7.22
C ALA A 126 -0.38 13.22 -6.07
N ALA A 127 -0.96 12.02 -6.03
CA ALA A 127 -1.83 11.57 -4.94
C ALA A 127 -1.11 11.25 -3.62
N LEU A 128 0.22 11.09 -3.65
CA LEU A 128 1.04 10.68 -2.51
C LEU A 128 2.21 11.64 -2.29
N PRO A 129 1.97 12.94 -2.03
CA PRO A 129 3.01 13.95 -1.94
C PRO A 129 3.98 13.76 -0.76
N GLU A 130 3.58 13.01 0.26
CA GLU A 130 4.44 12.69 1.41
C GLU A 130 5.35 11.48 1.16
N ARG A 131 5.12 10.72 0.08
CA ARG A 131 5.92 9.55 -0.28
C ARG A 131 6.97 9.95 -1.31
N LYS A 132 8.15 10.28 -0.82
CA LYS A 132 9.33 10.55 -1.64
C LYS A 132 9.95 9.23 -2.10
N LEU A 133 10.10 9.07 -3.40
CA LEU A 133 10.77 7.95 -4.05
C LEU A 133 12.09 8.45 -4.62
N VAL A 134 13.05 7.54 -4.77
CA VAL A 134 14.36 7.80 -5.38
C VAL A 134 14.41 6.98 -6.66
N LEU A 135 14.77 7.64 -7.76
CA LEU A 135 15.20 6.99 -9.00
C LEU A 135 16.72 6.93 -8.94
N ASP A 136 17.24 5.72 -8.94
CA ASP A 136 18.66 5.42 -9.02
C ASP A 136 18.88 4.46 -10.19
N LEU A 137 20.11 4.36 -10.68
CA LEU A 137 20.47 3.42 -11.74
C LEU A 137 21.46 2.38 -11.19
N ASP A 138 21.28 1.14 -11.60
CA ASP A 138 22.23 0.08 -11.32
C ASP A 138 23.54 0.26 -12.14
N SER A 139 24.51 -0.63 -11.91
CA SER A 139 25.79 -0.61 -12.63
C SER A 139 25.68 -0.81 -14.15
N HIS A 140 24.54 -1.29 -14.64
CA HIS A 140 24.25 -1.52 -16.05
C HIS A 140 23.39 -0.40 -16.67
N GLY A 141 23.02 0.62 -15.88
CA GLY A 141 22.18 1.73 -16.32
C GLY A 141 20.68 1.41 -16.33
N HIS A 142 20.26 0.31 -15.72
CA HIS A 142 18.83 0.03 -15.51
C HIS A 142 18.34 0.73 -14.24
N PRO A 143 17.07 1.17 -14.21
CA PRO A 143 16.50 1.82 -13.04
C PRO A 143 16.08 0.85 -11.92
#